data_AF-A0A951I121-F1
#
_entry.id   AF-A0A951I121-F1
#
_cell.length_a   1.000
_cell.length_b   1.000
_cell.length_c   1.000
_cell.angle_alpha   90.00
_cell.angle_beta   90.00
_cell.angle_gamma   90.00
#
_symmetry.space_group_name_H-M   'P 1'
#
loop_
_entity.id
_entity.type
_entity.pdbx_description
1 polymer ?
#
loop_
_entity_poly.entity_id
_entity_poly.type
_entity_poly.pdbx_seq_one_letter_code
_entity_poly.pdbx_strand_id
1 'polypeptide(L)'
;MVNEYSTRLCLACIFKIFTVQLGLAPRTAYSEIRRHAPTIEELTAPVAARPYFDSDEKSPHCPYCDAAGRWHARLDTYRIEGSKATDAPRRALLKSLPKSEEQFQLIEAKSDRRTLFFEWLDMLRRQLDLDGDEWMLAVTRAYLERREPKTNWAEVFEGVRAVRRSHRLEEGFERDGARLFLAPALYNDALLVQYLVSRSHRHGGRTLEGRLTLMELVRRLRYSGHLDAQGITERDQFDVLEKMVEHLTGGESAVKLHYIIDRRDFLEKVRTVYARYAA
;
A
#
# COMPACT_ATOMS: atom_id res chain seq x y z
N MET A 1 0.12 -5.55 6.53
CA MET A 1 -0.52 -5.08 5.29
C MET A 1 0.20 -5.70 4.10
N VAL A 2 -0.54 -6.07 3.05
CA VAL A 2 0.02 -6.58 1.78
C VAL A 2 -0.49 -5.66 0.68
N ASN A 3 0.42 -5.08 -0.10
CA ASN A 3 0.07 -4.27 -1.27
C ASN A 3 0.53 -4.98 -2.52
N GLU A 4 -0.25 -4.88 -3.58
CA GLU A 4 0.04 -5.47 -4.89
C GLU A 4 0.27 -4.35 -5.91
N TYR A 5 1.33 -4.49 -6.68
CA TYR A 5 1.67 -3.63 -7.80
C TYR A 5 1.82 -4.51 -9.03
N SER A 6 1.25 -4.11 -10.16
CA SER A 6 1.45 -4.82 -11.43
C SER A 6 2.06 -3.85 -12.43
N THR A 7 3.19 -4.22 -13.02
CA THR A 7 3.82 -3.45 -14.09
C THR A 7 4.03 -4.34 -15.31
N ARG A 8 4.05 -3.72 -16.49
CA ARG A 8 4.29 -4.41 -17.76
C ARG A 8 5.57 -3.93 -18.39
N LEU A 9 6.23 -4.84 -19.10
CA LEU A 9 7.42 -4.56 -19.89
C LEU A 9 7.26 -5.07 -21.32
N CYS A 10 7.80 -4.35 -22.29
CA CYS A 10 7.72 -4.76 -23.69
C CYS A 10 8.98 -5.52 -24.09
N LEU A 11 8.86 -6.84 -24.24
CA LEU A 11 10.00 -7.68 -24.65
C LEU A 11 10.50 -7.35 -26.05
N ALA A 12 9.63 -6.91 -26.97
CA ALA A 12 10.08 -6.47 -28.29
C ALA A 12 11.03 -5.25 -28.23
N CYS A 13 10.73 -4.26 -27.37
CA CYS A 13 11.64 -3.14 -27.10
C CYS A 13 12.98 -3.63 -26.55
N ILE A 14 12.93 -4.51 -25.56
CA ILE A 14 14.13 -5.00 -24.88
C ILE A 14 14.99 -5.81 -25.85
N PHE A 15 14.42 -6.79 -26.54
CA PHE A 15 15.16 -7.57 -27.55
C PHE A 15 15.75 -6.68 -28.65
N LYS A 16 15.03 -5.65 -29.11
CA LYS A 16 15.57 -4.68 -30.09
C LYS A 16 16.77 -3.90 -29.54
N ILE A 17 16.75 -3.48 -28.27
CA ILE A 17 17.89 -2.81 -27.64
C ILE A 17 19.10 -3.76 -27.62
N PHE A 18 18.93 -4.99 -27.12
CA PHE A 18 20.04 -5.93 -26.99
C PHE A 18 20.59 -6.40 -28.34
N THR A 19 19.74 -6.65 -29.33
CA THR A 19 20.17 -7.21 -30.63
C THR A 19 20.61 -6.14 -31.63
N VAL A 20 19.90 -5.01 -31.71
CA VAL A 20 20.17 -3.97 -32.71
C VAL A 20 21.13 -2.91 -32.17
N GLN A 21 20.90 -2.41 -30.95
CA GLN A 21 21.70 -1.31 -30.41
C GLN A 21 23.00 -1.82 -29.78
N LEU A 22 22.94 -2.93 -29.04
CA LEU A 22 24.12 -3.53 -28.40
C LEU A 22 24.80 -4.62 -29.26
N GLY A 23 24.22 -4.97 -30.41
CA GLY A 23 24.81 -5.92 -31.36
C GLY A 23 24.93 -7.35 -30.83
N LEU A 24 24.18 -7.74 -29.80
CA LEU A 24 24.27 -9.07 -29.22
C LEU A 24 23.54 -10.11 -30.08
N ALA A 25 24.14 -11.29 -30.21
CA ALA A 25 23.46 -12.44 -30.82
C ALA A 25 22.16 -12.78 -30.04
N PRO A 26 21.08 -13.25 -30.71
CA PRO A 26 19.79 -13.51 -30.06
C PRO A 26 19.87 -14.43 -28.83
N ARG A 27 20.74 -15.45 -28.85
CA ARG A 27 20.96 -16.37 -27.72
C ARG A 27 21.61 -15.67 -26.51
N THR A 28 22.55 -14.77 -26.77
CA THR A 28 23.19 -13.95 -25.74
C THR A 28 22.18 -12.96 -25.17
N ALA A 29 21.42 -12.26 -26.03
CA ALA A 29 20.35 -11.37 -25.60
C ALA A 29 19.31 -12.08 -24.73
N TYR A 30 18.86 -13.27 -25.12
CA TYR A 30 17.96 -14.09 -24.30
C TYR A 30 18.52 -14.38 -22.91
N SER A 31 19.82 -14.73 -22.83
CA SER A 31 20.46 -15.09 -21.58
C SER A 31 20.58 -13.89 -20.63
N GLU A 32 20.88 -12.71 -21.17
CA GLU A 32 20.91 -11.45 -20.41
C GLU A 32 19.51 -11.01 -19.97
N ILE A 33 18.53 -11.03 -20.87
CA ILE A 33 17.15 -10.64 -20.55
C ILE A 33 16.57 -11.55 -19.46
N ARG A 34 16.81 -12.86 -19.52
CA ARG A 34 16.35 -13.81 -18.49
C ARG A 34 16.91 -13.50 -17.09
N ARG A 35 18.11 -12.92 -17.01
CA ARG A 35 18.76 -12.52 -15.75
C ARG A 35 18.26 -11.18 -15.21
N HIS A 36 17.40 -10.48 -15.95
CA HIS A 36 16.88 -9.17 -15.54
C HIS A 36 16.24 -9.25 -14.15
N ALA A 37 16.76 -8.42 -13.25
CA ALA A 37 16.37 -8.34 -11.85
C ALA A 37 15.84 -6.91 -11.61
N PRO A 38 14.51 -6.69 -11.67
CA PRO A 38 13.95 -5.36 -11.56
C PRO A 38 14.22 -4.75 -10.18
N THR A 39 14.44 -3.44 -10.13
CA THR A 39 14.59 -2.71 -8.85
C THR A 39 13.22 -2.34 -8.27
N ILE A 40 13.16 -2.04 -6.97
CA ILE A 40 11.90 -1.58 -6.35
C ILE A 40 11.44 -0.27 -7.01
N GLU A 41 12.36 0.65 -7.26
CA GLU A 41 12.09 1.93 -7.90
C GLU A 41 11.46 1.76 -9.28
N GLU A 42 11.96 0.83 -10.11
CA GLU A 42 11.37 0.52 -11.42
C GLU A 42 9.93 0.00 -11.32
N LEU A 43 9.64 -0.79 -10.28
CA LEU A 43 8.35 -1.48 -10.12
C LEU A 43 7.29 -0.62 -9.43
N THR A 44 7.70 0.35 -8.60
CA THR A 44 6.79 1.13 -7.75
C THR A 44 6.81 2.63 -8.03
N ALA A 45 7.58 3.11 -9.02
CA ALA A 45 7.59 4.51 -9.39
C ALA A 45 6.18 4.99 -9.80
N PRO A 46 5.76 6.22 -9.40
CA PRO A 46 4.48 6.79 -9.82
C PRO A 46 4.35 6.98 -11.34
N VAL A 47 5.48 7.10 -12.05
CA VAL A 47 5.55 7.22 -13.50
C VAL A 47 6.46 6.12 -14.00
N ALA A 48 5.93 5.27 -14.88
CA ALA A 48 6.70 4.17 -15.46
C ALA A 48 7.85 4.71 -16.33
N ALA A 49 9.06 4.26 -16.06
CA ALA A 49 10.23 4.53 -16.90
C ALA A 49 10.36 3.45 -17.98
N ARG A 50 10.89 3.80 -19.16
CA ARG A 50 11.15 2.82 -20.23
C ARG A 50 12.12 1.73 -19.72
N PRO A 51 11.89 0.42 -20.00
CA PRO A 51 10.88 -0.18 -20.89
C PRO A 51 9.56 -0.57 -20.20
N TYR A 52 9.33 -0.16 -18.96
CA TYR A 52 8.10 -0.40 -18.22
C TYR A 52 6.99 0.56 -18.66
N PHE A 53 5.75 0.12 -18.49
CA PHE A 53 4.56 0.92 -18.74
C PHE A 53 3.38 0.40 -17.90
N ASP A 54 2.44 1.29 -17.63
CA ASP A 54 1.25 0.99 -16.85
C ASP A 54 0.21 0.24 -17.70
N SER A 55 -0.53 -0.65 -17.06
CA SER A 55 -1.62 -1.41 -17.68
C SER A 55 -2.97 -0.67 -17.72
N ASP A 56 -3.10 0.41 -16.94
CA ASP A 56 -4.34 1.21 -16.87
C ASP A 56 -4.63 1.95 -18.18
N GLU A 57 -3.58 2.23 -18.96
CA GLU A 57 -3.75 2.51 -20.39
C GLU A 57 -4.16 1.21 -21.08
N LYS A 58 -5.45 1.11 -21.43
CA LYS A 58 -6.05 0.08 -22.30
C LYS A 58 -5.46 0.07 -23.72
N SER A 59 -4.18 0.37 -23.90
CA SER A 59 -3.52 0.29 -25.19
C SER A 59 -3.18 -1.17 -25.49
N PRO A 60 -3.72 -1.77 -26.57
CA PRO A 60 -3.33 -3.11 -26.99
C PRO A 60 -1.88 -3.15 -27.52
N HIS A 61 -1.20 -2.00 -27.59
CA HIS A 61 0.12 -1.81 -28.16
C HIS A 61 1.08 -1.13 -27.18
N CYS A 62 2.37 -1.44 -27.31
CA CYS A 62 3.42 -0.80 -26.53
C CYS A 62 3.52 0.68 -26.91
N PRO A 63 3.50 1.63 -25.96
CA PRO A 63 3.57 3.06 -26.26
C PRO A 63 4.91 3.48 -26.89
N TYR A 64 5.95 2.63 -26.81
CA TYR A 64 7.30 2.96 -27.29
C TYR A 64 7.64 2.38 -28.67
N CYS A 65 7.12 1.20 -29.02
CA CYS A 65 7.47 0.51 -30.26
C CYS A 65 6.27 -0.05 -31.02
N ASP A 66 5.05 0.22 -30.55
CA ASP A 66 3.78 -0.22 -31.14
C ASP A 66 3.60 -1.76 -31.17
N ALA A 67 4.45 -2.51 -30.47
CA ALA A 67 4.34 -3.96 -30.40
C ALA A 67 3.05 -4.39 -29.70
N ALA A 68 2.34 -5.35 -30.29
CA ALA A 68 1.10 -5.92 -29.76
C ALA A 68 1.27 -6.58 -28.39
N GLY A 69 0.17 -6.66 -27.62
CA GLY A 69 0.10 -7.21 -26.27
C GLY A 69 0.74 -8.60 -26.06
N ARG A 70 0.85 -9.42 -27.10
CA ARG A 70 1.54 -10.72 -27.02
C ARG A 70 3.02 -10.63 -26.62
N TRP A 71 3.67 -9.48 -26.87
CA TRP A 71 5.07 -9.21 -26.54
C TRP A 71 5.25 -8.57 -25.16
N HIS A 72 4.15 -8.29 -24.46
CA HIS A 72 4.18 -7.68 -23.15
C HIS A 72 4.28 -8.79 -22.12
N ALA A 73 5.13 -8.56 -21.12
CA ALA A 73 5.24 -9.45 -19.98
C ALA A 73 4.90 -8.68 -18.70
N ARG A 74 4.23 -9.36 -17.77
CA ARG A 74 3.76 -8.83 -16.50
C ARG A 74 4.72 -9.20 -15.38
N LEU A 75 4.93 -8.26 -14.47
CA LEU A 75 5.63 -8.45 -13.22
C LEU A 75 4.69 -8.03 -12.08
N ASP A 76 4.15 -9.02 -11.39
CA ASP A 76 3.31 -8.79 -10.21
C ASP A 76 4.20 -8.74 -8.97
N THR A 77 4.07 -7.67 -8.19
CA THR A 77 4.94 -7.38 -7.04
C THR A 77 4.10 -7.25 -5.79
N TYR A 78 4.34 -8.14 -4.84
CA TYR A 78 3.68 -8.15 -3.54
C TYR A 78 4.60 -7.53 -2.48
N ARG A 79 4.19 -6.41 -1.90
CA ARG A 79 4.88 -5.74 -0.81
C ARG A 79 4.27 -6.11 0.52
N ILE A 80 5.07 -6.69 1.40
CA ILE A 80 4.68 -7.07 2.77
C ILE A 80 5.45 -6.21 3.76
N GLU A 81 4.72 -5.48 4.61
CA GLU A 81 5.30 -4.75 5.75
C GLU A 81 5.77 -5.73 6.83
N GLY A 82 7.02 -5.61 7.28
CA GLY A 82 7.60 -6.43 8.33
C GLY A 82 7.06 -6.06 9.71
N SER A 83 6.44 -7.02 10.39
CA SER A 83 5.92 -6.88 11.75
C SER A 83 5.85 -8.24 12.44
N LYS A 84 5.64 -8.25 13.77
CA LYS A 84 5.37 -9.50 14.50
C LYS A 84 4.14 -10.26 13.94
N ALA A 85 3.14 -9.53 13.45
CA ALA A 85 1.92 -10.12 12.90
C ALA A 85 2.13 -10.75 11.51
N THR A 86 3.05 -10.21 10.71
CA THR A 86 3.27 -10.64 9.32
C THR A 86 4.42 -11.63 9.15
N ASP A 87 5.30 -11.81 10.15
CA ASP A 87 6.49 -12.65 10.00
C ASP A 87 6.16 -14.14 9.76
N ALA A 88 5.31 -14.74 10.59
CA ALA A 88 4.93 -16.15 10.44
C ALA A 88 4.16 -16.43 9.12
N PRO A 89 3.11 -15.65 8.77
CA PRO A 89 2.44 -15.78 7.48
C PRO A 89 3.38 -15.60 6.28
N ARG A 90 4.28 -14.60 6.31
CA ARG A 90 5.27 -14.37 5.26
C ARG A 90 6.20 -15.56 5.08
N ARG A 91 6.74 -16.12 6.17
CA ARG A 91 7.62 -17.30 6.11
C ARG A 91 6.88 -18.52 5.56
N ALA A 92 5.62 -18.71 5.94
CA ALA A 92 4.78 -19.78 5.41
C ALA A 92 4.56 -19.61 3.89
N LEU A 93 4.27 -18.39 3.43
CA LEU A 93 4.15 -18.06 2.00
C LEU A 93 5.47 -18.35 1.26
N LEU A 94 6.60 -17.83 1.74
CA LEU A 94 7.91 -18.06 1.10
C LEU A 94 8.28 -19.55 1.03
N LYS A 95 7.78 -20.37 1.96
CA LYS A 95 7.97 -21.82 1.95
C LYS A 95 7.06 -22.52 0.93
N SER A 96 5.86 -22.00 0.65
CA SER A 96 4.94 -22.57 -0.34
C SER A 96 5.30 -22.20 -1.77
N LEU A 97 6.07 -21.13 -1.99
CA LEU A 97 6.48 -20.72 -3.32
C LEU A 97 7.46 -21.73 -3.96
N PRO A 98 7.27 -22.08 -5.25
CA PRO A 98 8.24 -22.84 -6.03
C PRO A 98 9.64 -22.23 -5.98
N LYS A 99 10.65 -23.05 -5.66
CA LYS A 99 12.06 -22.62 -5.62
C LYS A 99 12.80 -22.82 -6.94
N SER A 100 12.18 -23.49 -7.90
CA SER A 100 12.78 -23.80 -9.20
C SER A 100 12.77 -22.58 -10.11
N GLU A 101 13.81 -22.45 -10.93
CA GLU A 101 13.89 -21.52 -12.08
C GLU A 101 13.83 -20.01 -11.76
N GLU A 102 14.06 -19.61 -10.51
CA GLU A 102 14.07 -18.18 -10.10
C GLU A 102 12.76 -17.44 -10.43
N GLN A 103 11.64 -18.18 -10.39
CA GLN A 103 10.30 -17.67 -10.67
C GLN A 103 9.86 -16.55 -9.73
N PHE A 104 10.40 -16.54 -8.51
CA PHE A 104 10.14 -15.52 -7.51
C PHE A 104 11.44 -14.87 -7.07
N GLN A 105 11.46 -13.55 -7.07
CA GLN A 105 12.57 -12.77 -6.54
C GLN A 105 12.13 -12.07 -5.25
N LEU A 106 12.97 -12.16 -4.22
CA LEU A 106 12.75 -11.50 -2.94
C LEU A 106 13.72 -10.31 -2.81
N ILE A 107 13.18 -9.12 -2.56
CA ILE A 107 13.97 -7.92 -2.26
C ILE A 107 13.58 -7.40 -0.88
N GLU A 108 14.58 -7.11 -0.04
CA GLU A 108 14.36 -6.43 1.24
C GLU A 108 14.74 -4.96 1.13
N ALA A 109 13.89 -4.07 1.62
CA ALA A 109 14.19 -2.64 1.75
C ALA A 109 13.97 -2.17 3.18
N LYS A 110 14.69 -1.13 3.58
CA LYS A 110 14.48 -0.44 4.86
C LYS A 110 13.57 0.77 4.62
N SER A 111 12.68 1.02 5.56
CA SER A 111 11.84 2.21 5.65
C SER A 111 11.63 2.52 7.14
N ASP A 112 10.77 3.48 7.45
CA ASP A 112 10.36 3.84 8.81
C ASP A 112 8.82 3.84 8.90
N ARG A 113 8.29 3.70 10.12
CA ARG A 113 6.83 3.60 10.31
C ARG A 113 6.07 4.86 9.92
N ARG A 114 6.68 6.05 10.02
CA ARG A 114 6.05 7.32 9.67
C ARG A 114 5.85 7.39 8.16
N THR A 115 6.89 7.09 7.39
CA THR A 115 6.83 7.00 5.92
C THR A 115 5.77 6.00 5.48
N LEU A 116 5.77 4.78 6.04
CA LEU A 116 4.79 3.75 5.68
C LEU A 116 3.35 4.14 6.02
N PHE A 117 3.15 4.88 7.10
CA PHE A 117 1.83 5.37 7.47
C PHE A 117 1.31 6.41 6.48
N PHE A 118 2.15 7.36 6.04
CA PHE A 118 1.73 8.33 5.03
C PHE A 118 1.51 7.71 3.65
N GLU A 119 2.36 6.77 3.22
CA GLU A 119 2.11 5.99 2.00
C GLU A 119 0.78 5.23 2.08
N TRP A 120 0.47 4.66 3.23
CA TRP A 120 -0.81 3.99 3.49
C TRP A 120 -1.99 4.94 3.39
N LEU A 121 -1.89 6.13 4.00
CA LEU A 121 -2.93 7.17 3.89
C LEU A 121 -3.14 7.60 2.43
N ASP A 122 -2.06 7.75 1.66
CA ASP A 122 -2.14 8.15 0.26
C ASP A 122 -2.80 7.07 -0.62
N MET A 123 -2.46 5.79 -0.43
CA MET A 123 -3.15 4.69 -1.11
C MET A 123 -4.62 4.64 -0.72
N LEU A 124 -4.92 4.72 0.58
CA LEU A 124 -6.28 4.69 1.08
C LEU A 124 -7.09 5.83 0.45
N ARG A 125 -6.53 7.04 0.41
CA ARG A 125 -7.16 8.20 -0.23
C ARG A 125 -7.48 7.96 -1.71
N ARG A 126 -6.59 7.33 -2.48
CA ARG A 126 -6.81 7.05 -3.92
C ARG A 126 -7.93 6.04 -4.17
N GLN A 127 -8.23 5.19 -3.20
CA GLN A 127 -9.26 4.15 -3.30
C GLN A 127 -10.64 4.62 -2.82
N LEU A 128 -10.75 5.83 -2.27
CA LEU A 128 -11.97 6.32 -1.63
C LEU A 128 -12.63 7.42 -2.45
N ASP A 129 -13.97 7.38 -2.51
CA ASP A 129 -14.78 8.52 -2.88
C ASP A 129 -15.00 9.42 -1.64
N LEU A 130 -14.24 10.51 -1.57
CA LEU A 130 -14.30 11.47 -0.47
C LEU A 130 -15.50 12.44 -0.57
N ASP A 131 -16.24 12.42 -1.67
CA ASP A 131 -17.47 13.22 -1.84
C ASP A 131 -18.69 12.52 -1.22
N GLY A 132 -18.65 11.19 -1.12
CA GLY A 132 -19.65 10.40 -0.39
C GLY A 132 -19.51 10.44 1.14
N ASP A 133 -20.40 9.71 1.82
CA ASP A 133 -20.42 9.59 3.30
C ASP A 133 -19.86 8.26 3.79
N GLU A 134 -19.81 7.24 2.91
CA GLU A 134 -19.44 5.88 3.26
C GLU A 134 -17.94 5.70 3.54
N TRP A 135 -17.10 6.58 2.98
CA TRP A 135 -15.66 6.49 3.13
C TRP A 135 -15.19 6.59 4.58
N MET A 136 -15.95 7.25 5.47
CA MET A 136 -15.60 7.34 6.89
C MET A 136 -15.59 5.95 7.56
N LEU A 137 -16.56 5.09 7.22
CA LEU A 137 -16.61 3.71 7.71
C LEU A 137 -15.46 2.89 7.13
N ALA A 138 -15.18 3.07 5.84
CA ALA A 138 -14.06 2.40 5.17
C ALA A 138 -12.71 2.77 5.79
N VAL A 139 -12.47 4.05 6.10
CA VAL A 139 -11.24 4.50 6.76
C VAL A 139 -11.15 3.98 8.20
N THR A 140 -12.23 4.00 8.97
CA THR A 140 -12.23 3.41 10.31
C THR A 140 -11.90 1.93 10.25
N ARG A 141 -12.52 1.19 9.34
CA ARG A 141 -12.23 -0.23 9.14
C ARG A 141 -10.76 -0.47 8.78
N ALA A 142 -10.24 0.25 7.79
CA ALA A 142 -8.86 0.12 7.35
C ALA A 142 -7.85 0.43 8.47
N TYR A 143 -8.16 1.44 9.31
CA TYR A 143 -7.36 1.76 10.49
C TYR A 143 -7.37 0.60 11.50
N LEU A 144 -8.54 0.07 11.83
CA LEU A 144 -8.71 -1.03 12.78
C LEU A 144 -8.05 -2.32 12.28
N GLU A 145 -8.16 -2.64 10.99
CA GLU A 145 -7.45 -3.74 10.33
C GLU A 145 -5.93 -3.61 10.45
N ARG A 146 -5.41 -2.38 10.34
CA ARG A 146 -3.98 -2.12 10.52
C ARG A 146 -3.54 -2.31 11.98
N ARG A 147 -4.35 -1.86 12.94
CA ARG A 147 -4.03 -1.91 14.39
C ARG A 147 -4.16 -3.33 14.95
N GLU A 148 -5.24 -4.02 14.61
CA GLU A 148 -5.61 -5.34 15.14
C GLU A 148 -5.84 -6.34 13.98
N PRO A 149 -4.78 -6.77 13.28
CA PRO A 149 -4.91 -7.58 12.07
C PRO A 149 -5.42 -9.00 12.31
N LYS A 150 -5.54 -9.43 13.57
CA LYS A 150 -6.06 -10.76 13.93
C LYS A 150 -7.60 -10.80 13.99
N THR A 151 -8.23 -9.64 14.12
CA THR A 151 -9.68 -9.53 14.21
C THR A 151 -10.28 -9.62 12.82
N ASN A 152 -11.37 -10.39 12.65
CA ASN A 152 -12.09 -10.46 11.38
C ASN A 152 -12.96 -9.22 11.18
N TRP A 153 -12.32 -8.10 10.79
CA TRP A 153 -13.01 -6.82 10.64
C TRP A 153 -14.07 -6.81 9.52
N ALA A 154 -13.96 -7.71 8.53
CA ALA A 154 -14.99 -7.86 7.51
C ALA A 154 -16.33 -8.30 8.13
N GLU A 155 -16.30 -9.30 9.01
CA GLU A 155 -17.45 -9.79 9.75
C GLU A 155 -17.95 -8.74 10.75
N VAL A 156 -17.05 -8.07 11.47
CA VAL A 156 -17.42 -7.01 12.42
C VAL A 156 -18.14 -5.85 11.73
N PHE A 157 -17.68 -5.43 10.54
CA PHE A 157 -18.28 -4.33 9.79
C PHE A 157 -19.48 -4.72 8.92
N GLU A 158 -19.80 -6.00 8.79
CA GLU A 158 -20.92 -6.45 7.96
C GLU A 158 -22.24 -5.81 8.42
N GLY A 159 -22.86 -4.96 7.61
CA GLY A 159 -24.11 -4.28 7.97
C GLY A 159 -23.96 -3.14 8.99
N VAL A 160 -22.74 -2.75 9.36
CA VAL A 160 -22.49 -1.55 10.17
C VAL A 160 -22.80 -0.30 9.34
N ARG A 161 -23.60 0.59 9.91
CA ARG A 161 -23.98 1.87 9.29
C ARG A 161 -23.44 3.09 10.04
N ALA A 162 -22.98 2.92 11.27
CA ALA A 162 -22.44 4.00 12.07
C ALA A 162 -21.37 3.50 13.04
N VAL A 163 -20.32 4.30 13.19
CA VAL A 163 -19.31 4.16 14.25
C VAL A 163 -19.55 5.24 15.28
N ARG A 164 -19.52 4.88 16.57
CA ARG A 164 -19.77 5.80 17.70
C ARG A 164 -18.71 5.62 18.77
N ARG A 165 -18.49 6.68 19.52
CA ARG A 165 -17.72 6.61 20.77
C ARG A 165 -18.53 5.88 21.83
N SER A 166 -17.92 4.90 22.47
CA SER A 166 -18.45 4.29 23.69
C SER A 166 -18.07 5.09 24.92
N HIS A 167 -19.00 5.22 25.86
CA HIS A 167 -18.76 5.80 27.18
C HIS A 167 -18.55 4.74 28.27
N ARG A 168 -18.81 3.47 27.95
CA ARG A 168 -18.70 2.33 28.88
C ARG A 168 -17.47 1.46 28.66
N LEU A 169 -16.90 1.49 27.46
CA LEU A 169 -15.72 0.69 27.13
C LEU A 169 -14.48 1.47 27.50
N GLU A 170 -13.62 0.86 28.31
CA GLU A 170 -12.26 1.37 28.56
C GLU A 170 -11.35 1.04 27.36
N GLU A 171 -11.46 -0.17 26.81
CA GLU A 171 -10.66 -0.66 25.68
C GLU A 171 -11.50 -1.43 24.65
N GLY A 172 -10.97 -1.57 23.43
CA GLY A 172 -11.56 -2.38 22.37
C GLY A 172 -12.84 -1.79 21.76
N PHE A 173 -13.71 -2.68 21.30
CA PHE A 173 -14.94 -2.32 20.60
C PHE A 173 -16.10 -3.25 20.99
N GLU A 174 -17.31 -2.80 20.72
CA GLU A 174 -18.52 -3.58 20.88
C GLU A 174 -19.47 -3.29 19.72
N ARG A 175 -20.12 -4.34 19.22
CA ARG A 175 -21.10 -4.21 18.15
C ARG A 175 -22.51 -4.38 18.71
N ASP A 176 -23.38 -3.44 18.37
CA ASP A 176 -24.81 -3.48 18.69
C ASP A 176 -25.62 -3.21 17.41
N GLY A 177 -26.12 -4.28 16.81
CA GLY A 177 -26.85 -4.25 15.54
C GLY A 177 -26.03 -3.61 14.42
N ALA A 178 -26.51 -2.46 13.92
CA ALA A 178 -25.89 -1.68 12.84
C ALA A 178 -24.91 -0.61 13.34
N ARG A 179 -24.56 -0.61 14.65
CA ARG A 179 -23.65 0.36 15.27
C ARG A 179 -22.42 -0.34 15.81
N LEU A 180 -21.26 0.26 15.54
CA LEU A 180 -19.99 -0.13 16.13
C LEU A 180 -19.58 0.91 17.16
N PHE A 181 -19.45 0.50 18.42
CA PHE A 181 -19.00 1.33 19.52
C PHE A 181 -17.51 1.09 19.76
N LEU A 182 -16.70 2.14 19.66
CA LEU A 182 -15.26 2.08 19.93
C LEU A 182 -14.96 2.70 21.29
N ALA A 183 -14.02 2.12 22.04
CA ALA A 183 -13.47 2.76 23.23
C ALA A 183 -12.92 4.15 22.91
N PRO A 184 -12.93 5.12 23.86
CA PRO A 184 -12.58 6.51 23.60
C PRO A 184 -11.22 6.70 22.89
N ALA A 185 -10.19 5.94 23.28
CA ALA A 185 -8.88 6.01 22.66
C ALA A 185 -8.92 5.61 21.18
N LEU A 186 -9.52 4.44 20.86
CA LEU A 186 -9.65 3.95 19.49
C LEU A 186 -10.50 4.87 18.61
N TYR A 187 -11.57 5.42 19.17
CA TYR A 187 -12.43 6.37 18.45
C TYR A 187 -11.66 7.63 18.06
N ASN A 188 -10.90 8.19 19.00
CA ASN A 188 -10.11 9.40 18.77
C ASN A 188 -8.96 9.18 17.77
N ASP A 189 -8.31 8.02 17.82
CA ASP A 189 -7.32 7.65 16.81
C ASP A 189 -7.94 7.54 15.42
N ALA A 190 -9.12 6.90 15.31
CA ALA A 190 -9.85 6.80 14.05
C ALA A 190 -10.26 8.18 13.50
N LEU A 191 -10.68 9.11 14.37
CA LEU A 191 -10.97 10.50 13.97
C LEU A 191 -9.73 11.19 13.41
N LEU A 192 -8.57 11.01 14.04
CA LEU A 192 -7.32 11.59 13.55
C LEU A 192 -6.96 11.04 12.17
N VAL A 193 -7.09 9.73 11.95
CA VAL A 193 -6.86 9.12 10.63
C VAL A 193 -7.82 9.69 9.57
N GLN A 194 -9.12 9.79 9.87
CA GLN A 194 -10.10 10.39 8.96
C GLN A 194 -9.76 11.85 8.64
N TYR A 195 -9.33 12.62 9.65
CA TYR A 195 -8.87 13.99 9.46
C TYR A 195 -7.67 14.04 8.51
N LEU A 196 -6.67 13.17 8.71
CA LEU A 196 -5.46 13.14 7.88
C LEU A 196 -5.77 12.76 6.42
N VAL A 197 -6.62 11.75 6.18
CA VAL A 197 -7.04 11.33 4.82
C VAL A 197 -7.72 12.48 4.07
N SER A 198 -8.56 13.26 4.76
CA SER A 198 -9.42 14.27 4.13
C SER A 198 -8.90 15.72 4.21
N ARG A 199 -7.79 15.97 4.92
CA ARG A 199 -7.26 17.32 5.24
C ARG A 199 -7.09 18.22 4.01
N SER A 200 -6.71 17.65 2.87
CA SER A 200 -6.43 18.37 1.62
C SER A 200 -7.61 18.40 0.64
N HIS A 201 -8.75 17.78 0.97
CA HIS A 201 -9.85 17.63 0.02
C HIS A 201 -10.66 18.93 -0.16
N ARG A 202 -11.03 19.65 0.92
CA ARG A 202 -11.92 20.85 0.85
C ARG A 202 -11.80 21.85 2.03
N HIS A 203 -10.60 22.28 2.41
CA HIS A 203 -10.34 23.13 3.60
C HIS A 203 -10.79 22.48 4.94
N GLY A 204 -9.86 21.83 5.63
CA GLY A 204 -10.13 21.09 6.87
C GLY A 204 -10.47 19.62 6.64
N GLY A 205 -10.32 18.81 7.69
CA GLY A 205 -10.56 17.37 7.64
C GLY A 205 -12.00 17.03 8.01
N ARG A 206 -12.67 16.23 7.18
CA ARG A 206 -13.98 15.65 7.48
C ARG A 206 -13.78 14.38 8.30
N THR A 207 -14.57 14.24 9.36
CA THR A 207 -14.52 13.13 10.31
C THR A 207 -15.94 12.70 10.69
N LEU A 208 -16.08 11.63 11.48
CA LEU A 208 -17.37 11.23 12.07
C LEU A 208 -18.00 12.31 12.97
N GLU A 209 -17.24 13.32 13.38
CA GLU A 209 -17.68 14.46 14.19
C GLU A 209 -17.94 15.71 13.36
N GLY A 210 -17.99 15.56 12.03
CA GLY A 210 -18.13 16.64 11.09
C GLY A 210 -16.79 17.15 10.57
N ARG A 211 -16.82 18.35 9.98
CA ARG A 211 -15.63 19.01 9.44
C ARG A 211 -14.94 19.77 10.56
N LEU A 212 -13.66 19.46 10.76
CA LEU A 212 -12.82 20.05 11.80
C LEU A 212 -11.62 20.73 11.15
N THR A 213 -11.28 21.91 11.64
CA THR A 213 -9.94 22.49 11.52
C THR A 213 -8.97 21.74 12.45
N LEU A 214 -7.67 21.92 12.24
CA LEU A 214 -6.66 21.34 13.14
C LEU A 214 -6.87 21.78 14.58
N MET A 215 -7.14 23.07 14.78
CA MET A 215 -7.36 23.65 16.11
C MET A 215 -8.59 23.04 16.80
N GLU A 216 -9.69 22.81 16.07
CA GLU A 216 -10.90 22.18 16.62
C GLU A 216 -10.65 20.72 16.98
N LEU A 217 -9.93 19.97 16.14
CA LEU A 217 -9.52 18.61 16.44
C LEU A 217 -8.66 18.56 17.71
N VAL A 218 -7.61 19.39 17.80
CA VAL A 218 -6.71 19.45 18.97
C VAL A 218 -7.47 19.79 20.24
N ARG A 219 -8.35 20.80 20.20
CA ARG A 219 -9.21 21.15 21.34
C ARG A 219 -10.05 19.96 21.79
N ARG A 220 -10.70 19.28 20.84
CA ARG A 220 -11.53 18.12 21.12
C ARG A 220 -10.76 16.99 21.79
N LEU A 221 -9.61 16.62 21.23
CA LEU A 221 -8.75 15.55 21.78
C LEU A 221 -8.27 15.88 23.18
N ARG A 222 -7.99 17.17 23.46
CA ARG A 222 -7.65 17.64 24.80
C ARG A 222 -8.82 17.51 25.76
N TYR A 223 -10.02 17.99 25.38
CA TYR A 223 -11.21 17.88 26.23
C TYR A 223 -11.62 16.44 26.52
N SER A 224 -11.34 15.50 25.62
CA SER A 224 -11.59 14.08 25.89
C SER A 224 -10.52 13.40 26.77
N GLY A 225 -9.49 14.13 27.21
CA GLY A 225 -8.35 13.58 27.97
C GLY A 225 -7.42 12.69 27.13
N HIS A 226 -7.57 12.69 25.79
CA HIS A 226 -6.82 11.80 24.92
C HIS A 226 -5.36 12.24 24.77
N LEU A 227 -5.13 13.56 24.65
CA LEU A 227 -3.76 14.10 24.64
C LEU A 227 -3.03 13.82 25.95
N ASP A 228 -3.71 13.99 27.08
CA ASP A 228 -3.15 13.74 28.40
C ASP A 228 -2.81 12.25 28.58
N ALA A 229 -3.68 11.34 28.13
CA ALA A 229 -3.43 9.90 28.13
C ALA A 229 -2.20 9.50 27.31
N GLN A 230 -1.81 10.29 26.31
CA GLN A 230 -0.60 10.09 25.52
C GLN A 230 0.59 10.94 25.98
N GLY A 231 0.46 11.69 27.09
CA GLY A 231 1.52 12.56 27.62
C GLY A 231 1.83 13.77 26.75
N ILE A 232 0.90 14.20 25.88
CA ILE A 232 1.08 15.33 24.97
C ILE A 232 0.65 16.62 25.69
N THR A 233 1.62 17.46 26.04
CA THR A 233 1.40 18.68 26.85
C THR A 233 1.56 19.98 26.07
N GLU A 234 2.07 19.88 24.84
CA GLU A 234 2.34 20.97 23.91
C GLU A 234 1.10 21.83 23.68
N ARG A 235 1.29 23.11 23.41
CA ARG A 235 0.19 24.05 23.16
C ARG A 235 0.04 24.44 21.70
N ASP A 236 1.12 24.36 20.93
CA ASP A 236 1.08 24.59 19.49
C ASP A 236 0.38 23.42 18.78
N GLN A 237 -0.50 23.76 17.83
CA GLN A 237 -1.34 22.76 17.16
C GLN A 237 -0.55 21.86 16.20
N PHE A 238 0.59 22.32 15.67
CA PHE A 238 1.44 21.56 14.77
C PHE A 238 2.31 20.58 15.57
N ASP A 239 2.86 21.02 16.70
CA ASP A 239 3.60 20.13 17.61
C ASP A 239 2.70 19.01 18.16
N VAL A 240 1.46 19.34 18.53
CA VAL A 240 0.47 18.33 18.95
C VAL A 240 0.17 17.36 17.81
N LEU A 241 0.01 17.84 16.58
CA LEU A 241 -0.24 16.98 15.43
C LEU A 241 0.92 16.01 15.17
N GLU A 242 2.16 16.50 15.26
CA GLU A 242 3.35 15.68 15.09
C GLU A 242 3.40 14.56 16.13
N LYS A 243 3.24 14.88 17.41
CA LYS A 243 3.22 13.86 18.48
C LYS A 243 2.07 12.88 18.37
N MET A 244 0.92 13.34 17.90
CA MET A 244 -0.22 12.47 17.61
C MET A 244 0.07 11.51 16.44
N VAL A 245 0.77 11.97 15.40
CA VAL A 245 1.25 11.11 14.31
C VAL A 245 2.31 10.14 14.82
N GLU A 246 3.23 10.58 15.68
CA GLU A 246 4.21 9.69 16.33
C GLU A 246 3.52 8.62 17.17
N HIS A 247 2.45 8.95 17.91
CA HIS A 247 1.64 8.00 18.66
C HIS A 247 1.02 6.93 17.72
N LEU A 248 0.38 7.36 16.63
CA LEU A 248 -0.24 6.43 15.68
C LEU A 248 0.77 5.53 14.98
N THR A 249 1.97 6.04 14.70
CA THR A 249 2.98 5.33 13.93
C THR A 249 3.95 4.54 14.81
N GLY A 250 4.12 4.91 16.07
CA GLY A 250 5.24 4.46 16.90
C GLY A 250 6.59 5.08 16.49
N GLY A 251 6.55 6.31 15.95
CA GLY A 251 7.70 7.13 15.57
C GLY A 251 8.50 6.63 14.37
N GLU A 252 9.75 7.10 14.24
CA GLU A 252 10.67 6.77 13.14
C GLU A 252 11.37 5.40 13.30
N SER A 253 10.72 4.47 13.99
CA SER A 253 11.31 3.14 14.17
C SER A 253 11.45 2.43 12.82
N ALA A 254 12.63 1.85 12.58
CA ALA A 254 12.94 1.19 11.32
C ALA A 254 12.03 -0.02 11.09
N VAL A 255 11.54 -0.15 9.86
CA VAL A 255 10.73 -1.27 9.36
C VAL A 255 11.41 -1.88 8.15
N LYS A 256 11.38 -3.21 8.09
CA LYS A 256 11.77 -3.94 6.88
C LYS A 256 10.55 -4.15 5.99
N LEU A 257 10.71 -3.86 4.71
CA LEU A 257 9.76 -4.19 3.66
C LEU A 257 10.26 -5.40 2.89
N HIS A 258 9.36 -6.31 2.57
CA HIS A 258 9.65 -7.49 1.77
C HIS A 258 8.85 -7.42 0.47
N TYR A 259 9.56 -7.37 -0.65
CA TYR A 259 8.98 -7.37 -1.98
C TYR A 259 9.16 -8.76 -2.59
N ILE A 260 8.05 -9.40 -2.95
CA ILE A 260 8.02 -10.67 -3.66
C ILE A 260 7.59 -10.37 -5.08
N ILE A 261 8.49 -10.57 -6.04
CA ILE A 261 8.26 -10.28 -7.46
C ILE A 261 8.01 -11.61 -8.16
N ASP A 262 6.83 -11.76 -8.76
CA ASP A 262 6.46 -12.89 -9.61
C ASP A 262 6.98 -12.67 -11.03
N ARG A 263 7.92 -13.50 -11.44
CA ARG A 263 8.60 -13.46 -12.74
C ARG A 263 8.10 -14.56 -13.69
N ARG A 264 7.06 -15.33 -13.34
CA ARG A 264 6.63 -16.49 -14.14
C ARG A 264 6.21 -16.10 -15.55
N ASP A 265 5.31 -15.13 -15.68
CA ASP A 265 4.87 -14.62 -17.00
C ASP A 265 6.06 -14.03 -17.76
N PHE A 266 6.90 -13.24 -17.09
CA PHE A 266 8.15 -12.73 -17.66
C PHE A 266 9.03 -13.83 -18.27
N LEU A 267 9.38 -14.86 -17.49
CA LEU A 267 10.26 -15.95 -17.92
C LEU A 267 9.65 -16.75 -19.07
N GLU A 268 8.35 -17.04 -19.02
CA GLU A 268 7.62 -17.73 -20.09
C GLU A 268 7.60 -16.91 -21.39
N LYS A 269 7.28 -15.62 -21.29
CA LYS A 269 7.24 -14.71 -22.43
C LYS A 269 8.62 -14.52 -23.06
N VAL A 270 9.67 -14.35 -22.26
CA VAL A 270 11.06 -14.24 -22.75
C VAL A 270 11.44 -15.46 -23.58
N ARG A 271 11.10 -16.66 -23.12
CA ARG A 271 11.32 -17.92 -23.87
C ARG A 271 10.54 -17.93 -25.19
N THR A 272 9.27 -17.55 -25.17
CA THR A 272 8.40 -17.52 -26.35
C THR A 272 8.87 -16.51 -27.39
N VAL A 273 9.30 -15.34 -26.94
CA VAL A 273 9.85 -14.26 -27.79
C VAL A 273 11.17 -14.69 -28.41
N TYR A 274 12.08 -15.26 -27.63
CA TYR A 274 13.36 -15.77 -28.15
C TYR A 274 13.15 -16.82 -29.25
N ALA A 275 12.22 -17.76 -29.09
CA ALA A 275 11.94 -18.77 -30.09
C ALA A 275 11.57 -18.18 -31.46
N ARG A 276 11.01 -16.96 -31.51
CA ARG A 276 10.72 -16.24 -32.76
C ARG A 276 11.89 -15.44 -33.31
N TYR A 277 12.82 -14.99 -32.47
CA TYR A 277 14.04 -14.30 -32.89
C TYR A 277 15.16 -15.25 -33.34
N ALA A 278 15.07 -16.52 -32.93
CA ALA A 278 16.02 -17.57 -33.28
C ALA A 278 15.57 -18.42 -34.49
N ALA A 279 14.36 -18.19 -35.00
CA ALA A 279 13.82 -18.77 -36.23
C ALA A 279 14.21 -17.88 -37.42
#